data_AF-A0A2G8LR35-F1
#
_entry.id   AF-A0A2G8LR35-F1
#
_cell.length_a   1.000
_cell.length_b   1.000
_cell.length_c   1.000
_cell.angle_alpha   90.00
_cell.angle_beta   90.00
_cell.angle_gamma   90.00
#
_symmetry.space_group_name_H-M   'P 1'
#
loop_
_entity.id
_entity.type
_entity.pdbx_description
1 polymer ?
#
loop_
_entity_poly.entity_id
_entity_poly.type
_entity_poly.pdbx_seq_one_letter_code
_entity_poly.pdbx_strand_id
1 'polypeptide(L)'
;MARRETSDPLIFFCNGKKVIEDNVDPEMTLLTYLRTKLLLTGTKLACGEGGCGACTVMVSRFDAKTDKICHYAVNACLAPVCSMHGLAVTTVEGIGTTESKLHPVQERLSRAHGSQCGFCSPGIVMSMYALLRNNDQPTMEDILDAFQGNLCRCTGYRPIIEGYRSFTKGRCPQGENCCQLQNDKLKSRNSETCNTGENSGEKLPLDDDYVGVVSSSEDLISHSVKITDQLAQTSLKDKHDVNANTIPVDIYSKQTKMATDLFRSEKFVPYNQTQEPIFPPELLVFVPIS
;
A
#
# COMPACT_ATOMS: atom_id res chain seq x y z
N MET A 1 -33.42 -17.03 -39.21
CA MET A 1 -33.00 -16.62 -37.85
C MET A 1 -31.84 -17.52 -37.46
N ALA A 2 -30.61 -17.02 -37.54
CA ALA A 2 -29.44 -17.79 -37.16
C ALA A 2 -29.54 -18.15 -35.66
N ARG A 3 -29.33 -19.43 -35.33
CA ARG A 3 -29.12 -19.86 -33.95
C ARG A 3 -27.98 -19.01 -33.39
N ARG A 4 -28.24 -18.26 -32.32
CA ARG A 4 -27.17 -17.71 -31.48
C ARG A 4 -26.45 -18.94 -30.93
N GLU A 5 -25.27 -19.24 -31.46
CA GLU A 5 -24.38 -20.20 -30.80
C GLU A 5 -24.12 -19.64 -29.40
N THR A 6 -24.48 -20.41 -28.38
CA THR A 6 -24.28 -20.04 -26.99
C THR A 6 -22.78 -19.93 -26.76
N SER A 7 -22.28 -18.72 -26.53
CA SER A 7 -20.89 -18.48 -26.14
C SER A 7 -20.57 -19.23 -24.84
N ASP A 8 -19.34 -19.72 -24.71
CA ASP A 8 -18.89 -20.37 -23.48
C ASP A 8 -19.05 -19.42 -22.28
N PRO A 9 -19.47 -19.92 -21.11
CA PRO A 9 -19.66 -19.08 -19.94
C PRO A 9 -18.33 -18.53 -19.44
N LEU A 10 -18.34 -17.27 -19.01
CA LEU A 10 -17.21 -16.67 -18.30
C LEU A 10 -17.15 -17.25 -16.89
N ILE A 11 -16.02 -17.88 -16.53
CA ILE A 11 -15.79 -18.46 -15.21
C ILE A 11 -14.55 -17.84 -14.60
N PHE A 12 -14.70 -17.20 -13.44
CA PHE A 12 -13.59 -16.65 -12.65
C PHE A 12 -13.91 -16.69 -11.17
N PHE A 13 -13.00 -16.24 -10.31
CA PHE A 13 -13.27 -16.12 -8.89
C PHE A 13 -13.16 -14.67 -8.43
N CYS A 14 -14.05 -14.27 -7.52
CA CYS A 14 -14.01 -12.96 -6.87
C CYS A 14 -14.09 -13.16 -5.35
N ASN A 15 -13.06 -12.70 -4.63
CA ASN A 15 -12.97 -12.83 -3.17
C ASN A 15 -13.22 -14.27 -2.68
N GLY A 16 -12.61 -15.25 -3.37
CA GLY A 16 -12.76 -16.68 -3.10
C GLY A 16 -14.08 -17.32 -3.57
N LYS A 17 -15.04 -16.54 -4.07
CA LYS A 17 -16.31 -17.07 -4.59
C LYS A 17 -16.24 -17.28 -6.10
N LYS A 18 -16.66 -18.45 -6.56
CA LYS A 18 -16.79 -18.76 -8.00
C LYS A 18 -17.89 -17.90 -8.61
N VAL A 19 -17.59 -17.27 -9.74
CA VAL A 19 -18.51 -16.50 -10.58
C VAL A 19 -18.64 -17.21 -11.91
N ILE A 20 -19.88 -17.40 -12.36
CA ILE A 20 -20.22 -17.98 -13.66
C ILE A 20 -21.18 -17.00 -14.33
N GLU A 21 -20.84 -16.51 -15.51
CA GLU A 21 -21.64 -15.55 -16.28
C GLU A 21 -21.85 -16.07 -17.71
N ASP A 22 -23.09 -16.42 -18.04
CA ASP A 22 -23.44 -17.04 -19.33
C ASP A 22 -23.51 -16.03 -20.47
N ASN A 23 -23.85 -14.76 -20.17
CA ASN A 23 -24.10 -13.73 -21.18
C ASN A 23 -23.34 -12.45 -20.83
N VAL A 24 -22.01 -12.58 -20.77
CA VAL A 24 -21.14 -11.45 -20.50
C VAL A 24 -21.07 -10.50 -21.70
N ASP A 25 -21.18 -9.21 -21.44
CA ASP A 25 -20.95 -8.17 -22.43
C ASP A 25 -19.43 -7.92 -22.58
N PRO A 26 -18.84 -8.13 -23.77
CA PRO A 26 -17.40 -7.91 -24.00
C PRO A 26 -16.93 -6.48 -23.75
N GLU A 27 -17.81 -5.48 -23.84
CA GLU A 27 -17.48 -4.08 -23.57
C GLU A 27 -17.50 -3.75 -22.06
N MET A 28 -18.01 -4.66 -21.23
CA MET A 28 -18.11 -4.43 -19.80
C MET A 28 -16.74 -4.50 -19.13
N THR A 29 -16.39 -3.43 -18.40
CA THR A 29 -15.18 -3.40 -17.58
C THR A 29 -15.38 -4.17 -16.28
N LEU A 30 -14.30 -4.72 -15.73
CA LEU A 30 -14.30 -5.40 -14.43
C LEU A 30 -14.85 -4.49 -13.34
N LEU A 31 -14.50 -3.20 -13.34
CA LEU A 31 -15.03 -2.23 -12.38
C LEU A 31 -16.56 -2.13 -12.44
N THR A 32 -17.12 -2.06 -13.65
CA THR A 32 -18.57 -2.00 -13.83
C THR A 32 -19.23 -3.28 -13.34
N TYR A 33 -18.65 -4.44 -13.67
CA TYR A 33 -19.13 -5.74 -13.24
C TYR A 33 -19.14 -5.87 -11.70
N LEU A 34 -18.02 -5.58 -11.04
CA LEU A 34 -17.89 -5.63 -9.58
C LEU A 34 -18.98 -4.80 -8.89
N ARG A 35 -19.19 -3.57 -9.36
CA ARG A 35 -20.08 -2.61 -8.70
C ARG A 35 -21.57 -2.86 -8.98
N THR A 36 -21.91 -3.30 -10.20
CA THR A 36 -23.32 -3.39 -10.65
C THR A 36 -23.88 -4.80 -10.61
N LYS A 37 -23.05 -5.83 -10.87
CA LYS A 37 -23.47 -7.24 -10.89
C LYS A 37 -23.18 -7.91 -9.56
N LEU A 38 -21.98 -7.72 -9.00
CA LEU A 38 -21.59 -8.33 -7.72
C LEU A 38 -21.87 -7.44 -6.51
N LEU A 39 -22.29 -6.18 -6.74
CA LEU A 39 -22.57 -5.18 -5.69
C LEU A 39 -21.41 -4.94 -4.72
N LEU A 40 -20.18 -5.21 -5.15
CA LEU A 40 -18.94 -4.91 -4.44
C LEU A 40 -18.52 -3.47 -4.76
N THR A 41 -18.97 -2.54 -3.92
CA THR A 41 -18.86 -1.10 -4.19
C THR A 41 -17.59 -0.46 -3.64
N GLY A 42 -16.73 -1.22 -2.96
CA GLY A 42 -15.46 -0.79 -2.39
C GLY A 42 -14.49 -0.27 -3.46
N THR A 43 -14.36 -0.97 -4.58
CA THR A 43 -13.58 -0.49 -5.74
C THR A 43 -14.30 0.70 -6.40
N LYS A 44 -13.58 1.81 -6.64
CA LYS A 44 -14.19 3.10 -7.03
C LYS A 44 -13.89 3.48 -8.48
N LEU A 45 -14.85 4.14 -9.13
CA LEU A 45 -14.64 4.85 -10.39
C LEU A 45 -14.31 6.32 -10.08
N ALA A 46 -13.21 6.84 -10.63
CA ALA A 46 -12.85 8.26 -10.51
C ALA A 46 -12.51 8.88 -11.87
N CYS A 47 -11.41 8.44 -12.51
CA CYS A 47 -10.99 8.98 -13.83
C CYS A 47 -11.44 8.14 -15.02
N GLY A 48 -11.48 6.81 -14.89
CA GLY A 48 -11.86 5.90 -15.99
C GLY A 48 -10.75 5.59 -17.00
N GLU A 49 -9.58 6.21 -16.86
CA GLU A 49 -8.46 6.11 -17.82
C GLU A 49 -7.18 5.50 -17.23
N GLY A 50 -7.25 4.96 -16.00
CA GLY A 50 -6.14 4.28 -15.34
C GLY A 50 -5.13 5.17 -14.60
N GLY A 51 -5.28 6.50 -14.64
CA GLY A 51 -4.30 7.42 -14.03
C GLY A 51 -4.40 7.61 -12.51
N CYS A 52 -5.53 7.24 -11.87
CA CYS A 52 -5.78 7.58 -10.46
C CYS A 52 -5.62 6.45 -9.43
N GLY A 53 -5.64 5.18 -9.86
CA GLY A 53 -5.54 4.02 -8.97
C GLY A 53 -6.73 3.75 -8.04
N ALA A 54 -7.76 4.61 -7.99
CA ALA A 54 -8.92 4.40 -7.10
C ALA A 54 -9.70 3.10 -7.39
N CYS A 55 -9.50 2.52 -8.59
CA CYS A 55 -10.10 1.28 -9.04
C CYS A 55 -9.17 0.06 -8.93
N THR A 56 -8.03 0.17 -8.23
CA THR A 56 -7.07 -0.95 -8.13
C THR A 56 -7.70 -2.15 -7.43
N VAL A 57 -7.52 -3.31 -8.04
CA VAL A 57 -7.81 -4.64 -7.48
C VAL A 57 -6.56 -5.52 -7.64
N MET A 58 -6.52 -6.65 -6.95
CA MET A 58 -5.48 -7.65 -7.19
C MET A 58 -6.02 -8.77 -8.07
N VAL A 59 -5.32 -9.09 -9.15
CA VAL A 59 -5.60 -10.24 -10.03
C VAL A 59 -4.52 -11.28 -9.83
N SER A 60 -4.92 -12.51 -9.56
CA SER A 60 -4.03 -13.64 -9.34
C SER A 60 -4.20 -14.67 -10.44
N ARG A 61 -3.08 -15.26 -10.88
CA ARG A 61 -3.06 -16.36 -11.84
C ARG A 61 -2.02 -17.40 -11.42
N PHE A 62 -2.26 -18.65 -11.76
CA PHE A 62 -1.24 -19.68 -11.68
C PHE A 62 -0.42 -19.67 -12.97
N ASP A 63 0.90 -19.59 -12.84
CA ASP A 63 1.84 -19.71 -13.96
C ASP A 63 2.42 -21.12 -13.99
N ALA A 64 1.90 -21.94 -14.91
CA ALA A 64 2.32 -23.33 -15.08
C ALA A 64 3.81 -23.48 -15.47
N LYS A 65 4.46 -22.45 -16.02
CA LYS A 65 5.88 -22.52 -16.38
C LYS A 65 6.79 -22.38 -15.16
N THR A 66 6.37 -21.57 -14.18
CA THR A 66 7.15 -21.29 -12.98
C THR A 66 6.63 -22.05 -11.75
N ASP A 67 5.50 -22.75 -11.89
CA ASP A 67 4.78 -23.47 -10.82
C ASP A 67 4.46 -22.55 -9.62
N LYS A 68 4.08 -21.31 -9.93
CA LYS A 68 3.85 -20.24 -8.95
C LYS A 68 2.57 -19.50 -9.21
N ILE A 69 1.97 -19.00 -8.14
CA ILE A 69 0.87 -18.04 -8.24
C ILE A 69 1.49 -16.65 -8.33
N CYS A 70 1.12 -15.90 -9.37
CA CYS A 70 1.53 -14.51 -9.56
C CYS A 70 0.39 -13.57 -9.20
N HIS A 71 0.71 -12.46 -8.53
CA HIS A 71 -0.24 -11.46 -8.08
C HIS A 71 0.05 -10.10 -8.72
N TYR A 72 -0.95 -9.48 -9.33
CA TYR A 72 -0.81 -8.21 -10.05
C TYR A 72 -1.82 -7.18 -9.54
N ALA A 73 -1.36 -5.95 -9.30
CA ALA A 73 -2.25 -4.81 -9.14
C ALA A 73 -2.79 -4.37 -10.51
N VAL A 74 -4.11 -4.28 -10.65
CA VAL A 74 -4.78 -4.00 -11.93
C VAL A 74 -5.81 -2.89 -11.75
N ASN A 75 -5.79 -1.92 -12.66
CA ASN A 75 -6.85 -0.92 -12.77
C ASN A 75 -8.12 -1.54 -13.35
N ALA A 76 -9.11 -1.81 -12.49
CA ALA A 76 -10.35 -2.48 -12.90
C ALA A 76 -11.17 -1.68 -13.94
N CYS A 77 -10.96 -0.36 -14.05
CA CYS A 77 -11.67 0.46 -15.04
C CYS A 77 -11.21 0.21 -16.49
N LEU A 78 -10.01 -0.34 -16.70
CA LEU A 78 -9.47 -0.64 -18.03
C LEU A 78 -9.47 -2.14 -18.35
N ALA A 79 -9.66 -3.00 -17.35
CA ALA A 79 -9.70 -4.43 -17.55
C ALA A 79 -11.09 -4.86 -18.09
N PRO A 80 -11.19 -5.45 -19.29
CA PRO A 80 -12.43 -6.09 -19.75
C PRO A 80 -12.76 -7.26 -18.84
N VAL A 81 -14.02 -7.44 -18.44
CA VAL A 81 -14.40 -8.55 -17.55
C VAL A 81 -14.15 -9.92 -18.20
N CYS A 82 -14.26 -10.02 -19.52
CA CYS A 82 -13.98 -11.25 -20.27
C CYS A 82 -12.54 -11.74 -20.14
N SER A 83 -11.57 -10.85 -19.85
CA SER A 83 -10.17 -11.26 -19.64
C SER A 83 -9.94 -11.91 -18.27
N MET A 84 -10.96 -11.96 -17.40
CA MET A 84 -10.86 -12.58 -16.08
C MET A 84 -11.09 -14.09 -16.11
N HIS A 85 -11.41 -14.69 -17.26
CA HIS A 85 -11.66 -16.13 -17.34
C HIS A 85 -10.47 -16.93 -16.78
N GLY A 86 -10.74 -17.85 -15.86
CA GLY A 86 -9.72 -18.66 -15.19
C GLY A 86 -8.82 -17.90 -14.20
N LEU A 87 -9.15 -16.65 -13.85
CA LEU A 87 -8.38 -15.83 -12.92
C LEU A 87 -9.10 -15.65 -11.58
N ALA A 88 -8.35 -15.22 -10.56
CA ALA A 88 -8.91 -14.84 -9.25
C ALA A 88 -8.72 -13.35 -8.99
N VAL A 89 -9.84 -12.64 -8.84
CA VAL A 89 -9.92 -11.22 -8.48
C VAL A 89 -10.11 -11.09 -6.97
N THR A 90 -9.32 -10.23 -6.34
CA THR A 90 -9.47 -9.82 -4.94
C THR A 90 -9.71 -8.31 -4.88
N THR A 91 -10.79 -7.90 -4.22
CA THR A 91 -11.14 -6.50 -3.97
C THR A 91 -10.86 -6.12 -2.51
N VAL A 92 -11.06 -4.85 -2.16
CA VAL A 92 -10.84 -4.36 -0.79
C VAL A 92 -11.71 -5.08 0.25
N GLU A 93 -12.92 -5.51 -0.13
CA GLU A 93 -13.81 -6.29 0.72
C GLU A 93 -13.29 -7.73 0.94
N GLY A 94 -12.51 -8.25 -0.02
CA GLY A 94 -11.99 -9.62 0.00
C GLY A 94 -10.88 -9.84 1.01
N ILE A 95 -10.14 -8.81 1.38
CA ILE A 95 -9.04 -8.92 2.34
C ILE A 95 -9.47 -8.70 3.80
N GLY A 96 -10.65 -8.11 4.03
CA GLY A 96 -11.15 -7.83 5.37
C GLY A 96 -12.24 -6.76 5.40
N THR A 97 -13.12 -6.84 6.41
CA THR A 97 -14.18 -5.86 6.66
C THR A 97 -14.24 -5.51 8.16
N THR A 98 -15.04 -4.51 8.52
CA THR A 98 -15.31 -4.18 9.93
C THR A 98 -16.20 -5.21 10.63
N GLU A 99 -16.95 -6.03 9.87
CA GLU A 99 -17.78 -7.11 10.40
C GLU A 99 -16.97 -8.37 10.70
N SER A 100 -15.92 -8.62 9.91
CA SER A 100 -14.97 -9.69 10.14
C SER A 100 -13.77 -9.17 10.93
N LYS A 101 -12.63 -9.01 10.26
CA LYS A 101 -11.41 -8.45 10.81
C LYS A 101 -10.76 -7.62 9.70
N LEU A 102 -10.29 -6.42 10.05
CA LEU A 102 -9.51 -5.62 9.12
C LEU A 102 -8.16 -6.29 8.85
N HIS A 103 -7.76 -6.29 7.58
CA HIS A 103 -6.41 -6.67 7.19
C HIS A 103 -5.39 -5.67 7.77
N PRO A 104 -4.16 -6.08 8.16
CA PRO A 104 -3.14 -5.17 8.65
C PRO A 104 -2.88 -3.94 7.77
N VAL A 105 -3.03 -4.08 6.44
CA VAL A 105 -2.94 -2.95 5.49
C VAL A 105 -4.07 -1.94 5.72
N GLN A 106 -5.31 -2.40 5.85
CA GLN A 106 -6.46 -1.52 6.13
C GLN A 106 -6.31 -0.84 7.50
N GLU A 107 -5.90 -1.61 8.52
CA GLU A 107 -5.74 -1.12 9.88
C GLU A 107 -4.66 -0.04 9.99
N ARG A 108 -3.47 -0.28 9.40
CA ARG A 108 -2.35 0.67 9.45
C ARG A 108 -2.65 1.95 8.70
N LEU A 109 -3.33 1.88 7.55
CA LEU A 109 -3.77 3.08 6.83
C LEU A 109 -4.71 3.93 7.68
N SER A 110 -5.69 3.30 8.33
CA SER A 110 -6.67 4.00 9.17
C SER A 110 -6.00 4.61 10.42
N ARG A 111 -5.22 3.82 11.17
CA ARG A 111 -4.57 4.26 12.41
C ARG A 111 -3.47 5.30 12.21
N ALA A 112 -2.83 5.33 11.04
CA ALA A 112 -1.85 6.35 10.68
C ALA A 112 -2.48 7.65 10.17
N HIS A 113 -3.82 7.78 10.19
CA HIS A 113 -4.54 8.91 9.59
C HIS A 113 -4.28 9.05 8.07
N GLY A 114 -3.99 7.93 7.40
CA GLY A 114 -3.78 7.85 5.96
C GLY A 114 -5.07 7.93 5.14
N SER A 115 -6.21 8.16 5.78
CA SER A 115 -7.52 8.33 5.14
C SER A 115 -8.25 9.54 5.69
N GLN A 116 -8.74 10.41 4.80
CA GLN A 116 -9.61 11.55 5.11
C GLN A 116 -10.98 11.37 4.44
N CYS A 117 -11.13 11.79 3.17
CA CYS A 117 -12.39 11.58 2.43
C CYS A 117 -12.67 10.10 2.10
N GLY A 118 -11.66 9.23 2.23
CA GLY A 118 -11.76 7.78 2.03
C GLY A 118 -11.85 7.28 0.59
N PHE A 119 -12.07 8.14 -0.41
CA PHE A 119 -12.38 7.69 -1.77
C PHE A 119 -11.24 6.94 -2.46
N CYS A 120 -10.00 7.38 -2.27
CA CYS A 120 -8.79 6.71 -2.82
C CYS A 120 -8.30 5.54 -1.96
N SER A 121 -8.78 5.41 -0.72
CA SER A 121 -8.25 4.44 0.24
C SER A 121 -8.35 2.99 -0.24
N PRO A 122 -9.46 2.52 -0.87
CA PRO A 122 -9.51 1.17 -1.43
C PRO A 122 -8.40 0.87 -2.43
N GLY A 123 -8.12 1.79 -3.36
CA GLY A 123 -7.07 1.63 -4.36
C GLY A 123 -5.68 1.52 -3.74
N ILE A 124 -5.37 2.44 -2.81
CA ILE A 124 -4.12 2.46 -2.05
C ILE A 124 -3.94 1.18 -1.23
N VAL A 125 -5.00 0.70 -0.57
CA VAL A 125 -4.99 -0.56 0.17
C VAL A 125 -4.67 -1.72 -0.78
N MET A 126 -5.32 -1.80 -1.94
CA MET A 126 -5.10 -2.91 -2.87
C MET A 126 -3.71 -2.89 -3.53
N SER A 127 -3.14 -1.71 -3.79
CA SER A 127 -1.75 -1.59 -4.26
C SER A 127 -0.75 -2.07 -3.20
N MET A 128 -0.91 -1.64 -1.94
CA MET A 128 -0.03 -2.12 -0.86
C MET A 128 -0.20 -3.62 -0.62
N TYR A 129 -1.45 -4.10 -0.68
CA TYR A 129 -1.75 -5.52 -0.52
C TYR A 129 -1.08 -6.36 -1.60
N ALA A 130 -1.20 -5.98 -2.88
CA ALA A 130 -0.54 -6.67 -3.98
C ALA A 130 1.00 -6.65 -3.86
N LEU A 131 1.59 -5.55 -3.38
CA LEU A 131 3.03 -5.49 -3.08
C LEU A 131 3.41 -6.53 -2.01
N LEU A 132 2.70 -6.53 -0.87
CA LEU A 132 2.98 -7.45 0.24
C LEU A 132 2.80 -8.92 -0.11
N ARG A 133 1.98 -9.21 -1.13
CA ARG A 133 1.78 -10.56 -1.67
C ARG A 133 2.90 -11.05 -2.57
N ASN A 134 3.72 -10.13 -3.08
CA ASN A 134 4.89 -10.47 -3.88
C ASN A 134 6.20 -10.32 -3.07
N ASN A 135 6.20 -9.48 -2.05
CA ASN A 135 7.33 -9.23 -1.16
C ASN A 135 6.81 -8.97 0.26
N ASP A 136 7.02 -9.92 1.18
CA ASP A 136 6.54 -9.81 2.58
C ASP A 136 7.33 -8.81 3.43
N GLN A 137 8.46 -8.31 2.91
CA GLN A 137 9.31 -7.32 3.56
C GLN A 137 9.80 -6.28 2.54
N PRO A 138 8.89 -5.44 2.02
CA PRO A 138 9.23 -4.44 1.02
C PRO A 138 10.19 -3.38 1.59
N THR A 139 10.98 -2.79 0.71
CA THR A 139 11.75 -1.59 0.99
C THR A 139 10.85 -0.35 0.92
N MET A 140 11.37 0.82 1.32
CA MET A 140 10.64 2.07 1.12
C MET A 140 10.48 2.41 -0.36
N GLU A 141 11.45 2.04 -1.20
CA GLU A 141 11.40 2.25 -2.65
C GLU A 141 10.27 1.43 -3.28
N ASP A 142 10.17 0.15 -2.93
CA ASP A 142 9.07 -0.72 -3.38
C ASP A 142 7.69 -0.14 -3.06
N ILE A 143 7.54 0.45 -1.86
CA ILE A 143 6.29 1.09 -1.43
C ILE A 143 5.98 2.31 -2.29
N LEU A 144 6.97 3.16 -2.58
CA LEU A 144 6.79 4.34 -3.42
C LEU A 144 6.42 3.94 -4.85
N ASP A 145 7.09 2.93 -5.39
CA ASP A 145 6.83 2.39 -6.73
C ASP A 145 5.42 1.82 -6.85
N ALA A 146 4.97 1.05 -5.84
CA ALA A 146 3.61 0.53 -5.79
C ALA A 146 2.52 1.63 -5.78
N PHE A 147 2.87 2.87 -5.40
CA PHE A 147 1.94 4.01 -5.34
C PHE A 147 2.07 5.00 -6.49
N GLN A 148 2.99 4.82 -7.44
CA GLN A 148 3.10 5.71 -8.61
C GLN A 148 1.77 5.88 -9.38
N GLY A 149 0.92 4.85 -9.38
CA GLY A 149 -0.40 4.86 -10.00
C GLY A 149 -1.56 5.29 -9.09
N ASN A 150 -1.33 5.74 -7.85
CA ASN A 150 -2.39 6.06 -6.89
C ASN A 150 -2.42 7.55 -6.53
N LEU A 151 -3.55 8.21 -6.81
CA LEU A 151 -3.73 9.63 -6.52
C LEU A 151 -4.54 9.88 -5.25
N CYS A 152 -4.03 10.76 -4.38
CA CYS A 152 -4.72 11.25 -3.20
C CYS A 152 -4.69 12.78 -3.14
N ARG A 153 -5.88 13.41 -3.04
CA ARG A 153 -6.00 14.87 -2.97
C ARG A 153 -6.03 15.45 -1.56
N CYS A 154 -6.31 14.62 -0.55
CA CYS A 154 -6.61 15.10 0.80
C CYS A 154 -5.42 14.99 1.77
N THR A 155 -4.68 13.87 1.75
CA THR A 155 -3.74 13.54 2.82
C THR A 155 -2.34 14.10 2.64
N GLY A 156 -1.97 14.50 1.41
CA GLY A 156 -0.60 14.86 1.06
C GLY A 156 0.39 13.70 1.15
N TYR A 157 -0.09 12.45 1.09
CA TYR A 157 0.64 11.17 1.11
C TYR A 157 1.43 10.82 2.37
N ARG A 158 1.98 11.81 3.10
CA ARG A 158 2.79 11.58 4.30
C ARG A 158 2.22 10.53 5.27
N PRO A 159 0.96 10.62 5.74
CA PRO A 159 0.42 9.63 6.68
C PRO A 159 0.21 8.24 6.06
N ILE A 160 0.03 8.14 4.74
CA ILE A 160 -0.07 6.86 4.03
C ILE A 160 1.28 6.14 4.05
N ILE A 161 2.33 6.87 3.64
CA ILE A 161 3.70 6.34 3.58
C ILE A 161 4.22 6.00 4.98
N GLU A 162 4.00 6.87 5.96
CA GLU A 162 4.36 6.62 7.37
C GLU A 162 3.65 5.39 7.94
N GLY A 163 2.35 5.22 7.64
CA GLY A 163 1.59 4.05 8.06
C GLY A 163 2.15 2.75 7.50
N TYR A 164 2.49 2.72 6.22
CA TYR A 164 3.02 1.51 5.56
C TYR A 164 4.51 1.28 5.73
N ARG A 165 5.29 2.29 6.13
CA ARG A 165 6.69 2.13 6.52
C ARG A 165 6.89 1.04 7.58
N SER A 166 5.88 0.83 8.43
CA SER A 166 5.86 -0.25 9.43
C SER A 166 5.92 -1.67 8.85
N PHE A 167 5.74 -1.86 7.53
CA PHE A 167 5.93 -3.14 6.84
C PHE A 167 7.37 -3.36 6.35
N THR A 168 8.24 -2.34 6.42
CA THR A 168 9.62 -2.42 5.93
C THR A 168 10.59 -2.88 7.02
N LYS A 169 11.69 -3.55 6.62
CA LYS A 169 12.84 -3.80 7.50
C LYS A 169 13.72 -2.55 7.57
N GLY A 170 13.46 -1.62 8.49
CA GLY A 170 14.33 -0.44 8.58
C GLY A 170 13.93 0.68 9.55
N ARG A 171 14.58 0.65 10.71
CA ARG A 171 14.78 1.71 11.73
C ARG A 171 13.55 2.26 12.45
N CYS A 172 13.72 2.34 13.76
CA CYS A 172 12.93 3.19 14.65
C CYS A 172 12.73 4.59 14.04
N PRO A 173 11.53 5.21 14.17
CA PRO A 173 11.20 6.52 13.59
C PRO A 173 12.16 7.67 13.92
N GLN A 174 13.06 7.51 14.90
CA GLN A 174 14.02 8.51 15.36
C GLN A 174 15.44 8.36 14.77
N GLY A 175 15.65 7.51 13.76
CA GLY A 175 16.96 7.35 13.10
C GLY A 175 17.98 6.55 13.93
N GLU A 176 19.26 6.62 13.57
CA GLU A 176 20.38 5.87 14.19
C GLU A 176 20.54 6.14 15.71
N ASN A 177 19.97 7.23 16.22
CA ASN A 177 20.09 7.64 17.62
C ASN A 177 18.92 7.19 18.51
N CYS A 178 17.97 6.39 17.99
CA CYS A 178 16.79 5.96 18.76
C CYS A 178 17.13 5.13 20.03
N CYS A 179 18.29 4.49 20.09
CA CYS A 179 18.70 3.69 21.25
C CYS A 179 19.53 4.46 22.31
N GLN A 180 19.69 5.78 22.20
CA GLN A 180 20.53 6.52 23.16
C GLN A 180 19.86 6.80 24.53
N LEU A 181 18.59 6.40 24.72
CA LEU A 181 17.92 6.47 26.03
C LEU A 181 17.98 5.17 26.85
N GLN A 182 18.99 4.33 26.62
CA GLN A 182 19.39 3.30 27.59
C GLN A 182 20.85 3.50 28.00
N ASN A 183 21.16 4.65 28.59
CA ASN A 183 22.43 4.82 29.27
C ASN A 183 22.36 4.81 30.80
N ASP A 184 21.22 4.47 31.41
CA ASP A 184 21.19 4.23 32.85
C ASP A 184 20.17 3.16 33.24
N LYS A 185 20.69 2.07 33.82
CA LYS A 185 19.99 0.98 34.54
C LYS A 185 19.29 -0.09 33.70
N LEU A 186 20.06 -1.00 33.09
CA LEU A 186 19.69 -2.42 33.01
C LEU A 186 20.91 -3.31 32.67
N LYS A 187 21.95 -3.20 33.50
CA LYS A 187 22.85 -4.35 33.73
C LYS A 187 22.15 -5.33 34.65
N SER A 188 21.20 -6.11 34.14
CA SER A 188 21.00 -7.50 34.60
C SER A 188 19.83 -8.17 33.86
N ARG A 189 20.17 -9.32 33.25
CA ARG A 189 19.33 -10.51 33.00
C ARG A 189 18.39 -10.49 31.78
N ASN A 190 18.91 -11.13 30.73
CA ASN A 190 18.27 -11.98 29.71
C ASN A 190 17.02 -11.46 29.00
N SER A 191 17.18 -11.01 27.74
CA SER A 191 16.41 -11.51 26.59
C SER A 191 16.90 -10.88 25.28
N GLU A 192 17.27 -11.75 24.34
CA GLU A 192 17.20 -11.58 22.88
C GLU A 192 17.86 -10.34 22.26
N THR A 193 19.10 -10.59 21.84
CA THR A 193 19.96 -9.76 21.03
C THR A 193 19.29 -9.31 19.73
N CYS A 194 19.28 -8.00 19.52
CA CYS A 194 19.22 -7.40 18.19
C CYS A 194 20.45 -7.90 17.41
N ASN A 195 20.25 -8.75 16.40
CA ASN A 195 21.35 -9.32 15.61
C ASN A 195 22.03 -8.21 14.78
N THR A 196 23.09 -7.63 15.33
CA THR A 196 24.11 -6.93 14.55
C THR A 196 25.06 -7.98 13.99
N GLY A 197 24.79 -8.43 12.76
CA GLY A 197 25.78 -9.15 11.98
C GLY A 197 26.87 -8.16 11.57
N GLU A 198 28.01 -8.23 12.23
CA GLU A 198 29.26 -7.67 11.74
C GLU A 198 29.64 -8.41 10.44
N ASN A 199 29.90 -7.67 9.36
CA ASN A 199 31.06 -7.98 8.55
C ASN A 199 31.50 -6.83 7.64
N SER A 200 32.82 -6.58 7.74
CA SER A 200 33.77 -6.10 6.74
C SER A 200 33.41 -4.86 5.93
N GLY A 201 34.12 -3.78 6.24
CA GLY A 201 34.15 -2.59 5.41
C GLY A 201 34.65 -2.86 3.99
N GLU A 202 33.98 -2.23 3.05
CA GLU A 202 34.54 -1.82 1.77
C GLU A 202 34.09 -0.37 1.55
N LYS A 203 35.05 0.55 1.54
CA LYS A 203 34.85 1.88 0.99
C LYS A 203 34.73 1.71 -0.53
N LEU A 204 33.57 2.00 -1.10
CA LEU A 204 33.45 2.20 -2.54
C LEU A 204 33.87 3.64 -2.90
N PRO A 205 34.73 3.83 -3.92
CA PRO A 205 35.26 5.13 -4.28
C PRO A 205 34.22 5.98 -5.02
N LEU A 206 34.34 7.29 -4.84
CA LEU A 206 33.69 8.30 -5.66
C LEU A 206 34.48 8.40 -6.97
N ASP A 207 33.87 8.02 -8.09
CA ASP A 207 34.38 8.37 -9.42
C ASP A 207 33.47 9.46 -10.02
N ASP A 208 34.05 10.66 -10.12
CA ASP A 208 33.61 11.75 -10.98
C ASP A 208 33.80 11.32 -12.44
N ASP A 209 32.72 11.25 -13.22
CA ASP A 209 32.61 11.65 -14.63
C ASP A 209 31.42 10.97 -15.32
N TYR A 210 30.25 11.62 -15.28
CA TYR A 210 29.26 11.49 -16.37
C TYR A 210 28.54 12.83 -16.57
N VAL A 211 28.83 13.49 -17.70
CA VAL A 211 28.32 14.80 -18.09
C VAL A 211 27.20 14.65 -19.14
N GLY A 212 26.05 15.27 -18.86
CA GLY A 212 24.98 15.66 -19.81
C GLY A 212 23.81 14.68 -19.90
N VAL A 213 22.53 15.02 -19.70
CA VAL A 213 21.79 16.27 -19.99
C VAL A 213 20.67 16.46 -18.96
N VAL A 214 20.56 17.68 -18.41
CA VAL A 214 19.52 18.15 -17.48
C VAL A 214 18.30 18.66 -18.25
N SER A 215 17.08 18.33 -17.81
CA SER A 215 15.98 19.29 -17.81
C SER A 215 14.94 19.01 -16.72
N SER A 216 15.06 19.77 -15.63
CA SER A 216 13.99 20.34 -14.80
C SER A 216 12.93 19.41 -14.18
N SER A 217 13.22 18.91 -12.97
CA SER A 217 12.20 18.62 -11.95
C SER A 217 12.74 18.61 -10.51
N GLU A 218 14.06 18.58 -10.31
CA GLU A 218 14.67 18.53 -8.96
C GLU A 218 14.75 19.91 -8.27
N ASP A 219 14.83 21.00 -9.03
CA ASP A 219 14.94 22.36 -8.47
C ASP A 219 13.64 22.88 -7.83
N LEU A 220 12.48 22.34 -8.22
CA LEU A 220 11.18 22.77 -7.67
C LEU A 220 10.91 22.18 -6.28
N ILE A 221 11.48 21.01 -5.97
CA ILE A 221 11.33 20.34 -4.67
C ILE A 221 12.30 20.94 -3.65
N SER A 222 13.53 21.26 -4.05
CA SER A 222 14.52 21.92 -3.18
C SER A 222 14.10 23.35 -2.80
N HIS A 223 13.52 24.12 -3.72
CA HIS A 223 13.03 25.47 -3.44
C HIS A 223 11.78 25.49 -2.55
N SER A 224 10.86 24.53 -2.71
CA SER A 224 9.66 24.46 -1.87
C SER A 224 9.98 24.12 -0.42
N VAL A 225 10.95 23.23 -0.17
CA VAL A 225 11.45 22.91 1.18
C VAL A 225 12.14 24.12 1.83
N LYS A 226 12.97 24.86 1.09
CA LYS A 226 13.68 26.05 1.60
C LYS A 226 12.75 27.24 1.90
N ILE A 227 11.69 27.43 1.11
CA ILE A 227 10.70 28.49 1.34
C ILE A 227 9.89 28.21 2.62
N THR A 228 9.53 26.95 2.89
CA THR A 228 8.86 26.57 4.15
C THR A 228 9.73 26.81 5.39
N ASP A 229 11.04 26.57 5.31
CA ASP A 229 11.96 26.84 6.43
C ASP A 229 12.16 28.35 6.67
N GLN A 230 12.20 29.18 5.63
CA GLN A 230 12.32 30.63 5.79
C GLN A 230 11.06 31.29 6.36
N LEU A 231 9.86 30.78 6.01
CA LEU A 231 8.59 31.25 6.56
C LEU A 231 8.40 30.83 8.03
N ALA A 232 8.91 29.66 8.41
CA ALA A 232 8.93 29.22 9.81
C ALA A 232 9.86 30.07 10.69
N GLN A 233 10.98 30.55 10.13
CA GLN A 233 11.96 31.38 10.86
C GLN A 233 11.58 32.87 10.95
N THR A 234 10.86 33.41 9.98
CA THR A 234 10.37 34.81 10.02
C THR A 234 9.21 35.00 10.98
N SER A 235 8.38 33.98 11.21
CA SER A 235 7.27 34.03 12.18
C SER A 235 7.71 34.04 13.66
N LEU A 236 9.01 33.89 13.95
CA LEU A 236 9.56 33.88 15.31
C LEU A 236 10.12 35.24 15.78
N LYS A 237 10.13 36.28 14.92
CA LYS A 237 10.70 37.59 15.27
C LYS A 237 9.70 38.65 15.76
N ASP A 238 8.39 38.41 15.62
CA ASP A 238 7.36 39.33 16.12
C ASP A 238 6.72 38.79 17.40
N LYS A 239 7.39 38.99 18.54
CA LYS A 239 6.78 38.85 19.87
C LYS A 239 7.09 40.08 20.71
N HIS A 240 6.25 41.10 20.59
CA HIS A 240 5.97 42.00 21.70
C HIS A 240 4.75 41.49 22.46
N ASP A 241 4.96 41.22 23.75
CA ASP A 241 4.01 41.15 24.85
C ASP A 241 2.63 40.56 24.60
N VAL A 242 2.52 39.22 24.72
CA VAL A 242 1.30 38.64 25.29
C VAL A 242 1.67 37.46 26.22
N ASN A 243 1.20 37.60 27.46
CA ASN A 243 1.42 36.77 28.63
C ASN A 243 1.35 35.25 28.34
N ALA A 244 2.49 34.56 28.52
CA ALA A 244 2.61 33.13 28.39
C ALA A 244 2.11 32.43 29.65
N ASN A 245 0.83 32.09 29.70
CA ASN A 245 0.35 30.97 30.48
C ASN A 245 -0.84 30.32 29.76
N THR A 246 -0.71 29.00 29.58
CA THR A 246 -1.73 28.07 29.06
C THR A 246 -1.83 27.94 27.53
N ILE A 247 -0.82 27.31 26.91
CA ILE A 247 -1.02 26.51 25.69
C ILE A 247 -0.76 25.04 26.08
N PRO A 248 -1.70 24.09 25.90
CA PRO A 248 -1.52 22.74 26.42
C PRO A 248 -0.46 21.98 25.63
N VAL A 249 0.56 21.50 26.34
CA VAL A 249 1.64 20.62 25.87
C VAL A 249 1.12 19.22 25.41
N ASP A 250 -0.19 19.00 25.49
CA ASP A 250 -0.84 17.71 25.25
C ASP A 250 -1.04 17.33 23.78
N ILE A 251 -0.99 18.27 22.84
CA ILE A 251 -1.27 17.96 21.42
C ILE A 251 -0.04 17.35 20.74
N TYR A 252 1.14 17.94 20.96
CA TYR A 252 2.41 17.42 20.42
C TYR A 252 2.77 16.05 21.01
N SER A 253 2.55 15.83 22.32
CA SER A 253 2.87 14.56 22.97
C SER A 253 1.99 13.40 22.50
N LYS A 254 0.74 13.66 22.08
CA LYS A 254 -0.19 12.65 21.55
C LYS A 254 0.17 12.19 20.14
N GLN A 255 0.56 13.11 19.26
CA GLN A 255 1.01 12.75 17.90
C GLN A 255 2.28 11.89 17.93
N THR A 256 3.25 12.22 18.80
CA THR A 256 4.49 11.43 18.94
C THR A 256 4.25 10.06 19.58
N LYS A 257 3.28 9.93 20.50
CA LYS A 257 2.89 8.63 21.10
C LYS A 257 2.17 7.70 20.12
N MET A 258 1.35 8.23 19.20
CA MET A 258 0.64 7.39 18.22
C MET A 258 1.54 6.90 17.09
N ALA A 259 2.48 7.74 16.64
CA ALA A 259 3.51 7.34 15.70
C ALA A 259 4.38 6.20 16.25
N THR A 260 4.55 6.08 17.57
CA THR A 260 5.30 4.97 18.20
C THR A 260 4.45 3.70 18.40
N ASP A 261 3.13 3.82 18.59
CA ASP A 261 2.24 2.67 18.75
C ASP A 261 2.12 1.81 17.49
N LEU A 262 2.21 2.40 16.29
CA LEU A 262 2.22 1.68 15.00
C LEU A 262 3.40 0.69 14.85
N PHE A 263 4.45 0.85 15.66
CA PHE A 263 5.66 0.02 15.64
C PHE A 263 5.77 -0.89 16.88
N ARG A 264 4.75 -0.94 17.76
CA ARG A 264 4.74 -1.86 18.90
C ARG A 264 4.21 -3.23 18.48
N SER A 265 5.09 -4.24 18.50
CA SER A 265 4.78 -5.64 18.18
C SER A 265 3.66 -6.23 19.06
N GLU A 266 3.50 -5.75 20.29
CA GLU A 266 2.43 -6.15 21.22
C GLU A 266 1.02 -5.73 20.76
N LYS A 267 0.91 -4.73 19.88
CA LYS A 267 -0.36 -4.22 19.34
C LYS A 267 -0.60 -4.59 17.88
N PHE A 268 0.44 -5.01 17.16
CA PHE A 268 0.38 -5.29 15.72
C PHE A 268 1.11 -6.59 15.39
N VAL A 269 0.33 -7.59 14.96
CA VAL A 269 0.88 -8.85 14.47
C VAL A 269 1.62 -8.59 13.15
N PRO A 270 2.86 -9.08 12.98
CA PRO A 270 3.55 -9.06 11.69
C PRO A 270 2.69 -9.73 10.62
N TYR A 271 2.57 -9.11 9.46
CA TYR A 271 1.83 -9.69 8.34
C TYR A 271 2.55 -10.96 7.86
N ASN A 272 1.78 -12.03 7.64
CA ASN A 272 2.27 -13.29 7.10
C ASN A 272 1.41 -13.71 5.90
N GLN A 273 1.97 -13.59 4.71
CA GLN A 273 1.32 -13.94 3.44
C GLN A 273 0.88 -15.41 3.34
N THR A 274 1.52 -16.33 4.08
CA THR A 274 1.19 -17.77 4.03
C THR A 274 -0.11 -18.14 4.77
N GLN A 275 -0.67 -17.22 5.55
CA GLN A 275 -1.88 -17.45 6.34
C GLN A 275 -3.17 -17.18 5.56
N GLU A 276 -3.08 -16.71 4.31
CA GLU A 276 -4.23 -16.31 3.49
C GLU A 276 -4.30 -17.11 2.18
N PRO A 277 -4.98 -18.28 2.16
CA PRO A 277 -5.22 -19.00 0.92
C PRO A 277 -6.29 -18.26 0.09
N ILE A 278 -5.83 -17.40 -0.83
CA ILE A 278 -6.71 -16.56 -1.66
C ILE A 278 -6.85 -17.09 -3.09
N PHE A 279 -5.94 -17.97 -3.51
CA PHE A 279 -6.04 -18.59 -4.82
C PHE A 279 -6.92 -19.85 -4.73
N PRO A 280 -8.05 -19.91 -5.45
CA PRO A 280 -8.92 -21.07 -5.48
C PRO A 280 -8.15 -22.30 -5.98
N PRO A 281 -8.14 -23.42 -5.24
CA PRO A 281 -7.48 -24.65 -5.67
C PRO A 281 -7.96 -25.15 -7.04
N GLU A 282 -9.21 -24.87 -7.39
CA GLU A 282 -9.81 -25.21 -8.68
C GLU A 282 -9.08 -24.55 -9.86
N LEU A 283 -8.45 -23.39 -9.65
CA LEU A 283 -7.69 -22.70 -10.68
C LEU A 283 -6.28 -23.28 -10.90
N LEU A 284 -5.79 -24.15 -10.00
CA LEU A 284 -4.53 -24.88 -10.21
C LEU A 284 -4.67 -25.98 -11.28
N VAL A 285 -5.90 -26.47 -11.49
CA VAL A 285 -6.22 -27.55 -12.44
C VAL A 285 -6.72 -26.98 -13.78
N PHE A 286 -6.95 -25.66 -13.86
CA PHE A 286 -7.41 -24.98 -15.05
C PHE A 286 -6.26 -24.87 -16.08
N VAL A 287 -6.00 -25.96 -16.79
CA VAL A 287 -5.14 -25.95 -17.98
C VAL A 287 -5.94 -25.32 -19.11
N PRO A 288 -5.43 -24.28 -19.81
CA PRO A 288 -6.16 -23.70 -20.94
C PRO A 288 -6.37 -24.79 -21.99
N ILE A 289 -7.61 -24.90 -22.47
CA ILE A 289 -7.92 -25.74 -23.64
C ILE A 289 -7.17 -25.11 -24.82
N SER A 290 -6.24 -25.88 -25.38
CA SER A 290 -5.39 -25.53 -26.52
C SER A 290 -6.17 -25.25 -27.79
#